data_AF-L1NDC6-F1
#
_entry.id   AF-L1NDC6-F1
#
_cell.length_a   1.000
_cell.length_b   1.000
_cell.length_c   1.000
_cell.angle_alpha   90.00
_cell.angle_beta   90.00
_cell.angle_gamma   90.00
#
_symmetry.space_group_name_H-M   'P 1'
#
loop_
_entity.id
_entity.type
_entity.pdbx_description
1 polymer ?
#
loop_
_entity_poly.entity_id
_entity_poly.type
_entity_poly.pdbx_seq_one_letter_code
_entity_poly.pdbx_strand_id
1 'polypeptide(L)'
;MKKYLLKNKLAAAATLLLALFALPATMQAQDLSFGSVKVTRANCNNLVDAFKTYYKNIGIFGGLFCNASGTVKYDFATHTLTLDNANITLTTNPGTVNGIVFNSDMDVLKVNLIGYNVINSGTAAFHQSRNVHSGKDPELIFTGTGTLKITNKGTLSSKYAGINLYADGKMSVQCKELSVTSINGLGIGANFNYASSGRLMLSVGNSSVLIAKGKAGSIAKVNNFSMGSGLKFHKPAGARFNSSKHAVCDAAGNVITAEVVCAPYGWVPTGIEAVKVDVSQDKRGIYTLEGVHLNGELKDLPHGIYIVDGRKVVK
;
A
#
# COMPACT_ATOMS: atom_id res chain seq x y z
N MET A 1 -2.82 22.44 -69.11
CA MET A 1 -2.07 22.28 -67.86
C MET A 1 -2.92 22.24 -66.56
N LYS A 2 -4.25 22.38 -66.57
CA LYS A 2 -5.08 22.37 -65.33
C LYS A 2 -5.60 20.99 -64.85
N LYS A 3 -5.57 19.94 -65.67
CA LYS A 3 -6.11 18.61 -65.30
C LYS A 3 -5.17 17.72 -64.48
N TYR A 4 -3.85 17.94 -64.53
CA TYR A 4 -2.86 17.15 -63.76
C TYR A 4 -2.67 17.62 -62.31
N LEU A 5 -3.08 18.85 -61.98
CA LEU A 5 -3.01 19.41 -60.63
C LEU A 5 -4.13 18.95 -59.69
N LEU A 6 -5.24 18.43 -60.23
CA LEU A 6 -6.38 17.96 -59.42
C LEU A 6 -6.19 16.54 -58.88
N LYS A 7 -5.53 15.64 -59.63
CA LYS A 7 -5.31 14.25 -59.22
C LYS A 7 -4.33 14.12 -58.04
N ASN A 8 -3.32 14.98 -57.95
CA ASN A 8 -2.34 14.94 -56.84
C ASN A 8 -2.88 15.57 -55.54
N LYS A 9 -3.87 16.46 -55.60
CA LYS A 9 -4.51 17.02 -54.39
C LYS A 9 -5.54 16.07 -53.76
N LEU A 10 -6.17 15.22 -54.57
CA LEU A 10 -7.08 14.18 -54.08
C LEU A 10 -6.34 13.00 -53.43
N ALA A 11 -5.16 12.63 -53.94
CA ALA A 11 -4.31 11.62 -53.32
C ALA A 11 -3.77 12.10 -51.95
N ALA A 12 -3.29 13.34 -51.86
CA ALA A 12 -2.80 13.92 -50.60
C ALA A 12 -3.90 14.07 -49.52
N ALA A 13 -5.12 14.44 -49.93
CA ALA A 13 -6.26 14.54 -49.02
C ALA A 13 -6.77 13.17 -48.53
N ALA A 14 -6.68 12.12 -49.36
CA ALA A 14 -7.06 10.76 -48.96
C ALA A 14 -6.04 10.13 -47.97
N THR A 15 -4.74 10.40 -48.11
CA THR A 15 -3.72 9.98 -47.13
C THR A 15 -3.84 10.72 -45.79
N LEU A 16 -4.27 11.98 -45.78
CA LEU A 16 -4.50 12.72 -44.54
C LEU A 16 -5.74 12.21 -43.77
N LEU A 17 -6.73 11.69 -44.49
CA LEU A 17 -7.94 11.11 -43.89
C LEU A 17 -7.71 9.70 -43.33
N LEU A 18 -6.85 8.88 -43.95
CA LEU A 18 -6.47 7.56 -43.43
C LEU A 18 -5.48 7.64 -42.24
N ALA A 19 -4.65 8.69 -42.17
CA ALA A 19 -3.78 8.93 -41.01
C ALA A 19 -4.55 9.35 -39.73
N LEU A 20 -5.74 9.93 -39.87
CA LEU A 20 -6.60 10.29 -38.74
C LEU A 20 -7.30 9.09 -38.08
N PHE A 21 -7.29 7.91 -38.72
CA PHE A 21 -7.75 6.65 -38.10
C PHE A 21 -6.61 5.80 -37.52
N ALA A 22 -5.36 6.24 -37.68
CA ALA A 22 -4.20 5.71 -36.97
C ALA A 22 -3.78 6.64 -35.81
N LEU A 23 -4.75 7.34 -35.21
CA LEU A 23 -4.52 7.94 -33.90
C LEU A 23 -4.06 6.81 -32.95
N PRO A 24 -2.95 6.99 -32.21
CA PRO A 24 -2.59 6.04 -31.17
C PRO A 24 -3.82 5.90 -30.27
N ALA A 25 -4.20 4.65 -29.96
CA ALA A 25 -5.32 4.31 -29.09
C ALA A 25 -5.45 5.41 -28.04
N THR A 26 -6.55 6.19 -28.09
CA THR A 26 -6.71 7.39 -27.29
C THR A 26 -6.16 7.10 -25.89
N MET A 27 -5.20 7.92 -25.46
CA MET A 27 -4.50 7.76 -24.19
C MET A 27 -5.50 8.09 -23.08
N GLN A 28 -6.46 7.18 -22.84
CA GLN A 28 -7.47 7.28 -21.81
C GLN A 28 -6.71 7.21 -20.49
N ALA A 29 -6.56 8.38 -19.86
CA ALA A 29 -6.05 8.47 -18.51
C ALA A 29 -7.14 7.94 -17.58
N GLN A 30 -6.75 7.07 -16.66
CA GLN A 30 -7.62 6.63 -15.58
C GLN A 30 -7.65 7.68 -14.47
N ASP A 31 -8.72 7.69 -13.69
CA ASP A 31 -8.82 8.37 -12.39
C ASP A 31 -7.97 7.69 -11.29
N LEU A 32 -6.79 7.21 -11.70
CA LEU A 32 -5.79 6.55 -10.88
C LEU A 32 -4.41 7.11 -11.24
N SER A 33 -3.63 7.47 -10.24
CA SER A 33 -2.22 7.79 -10.37
C SER A 33 -1.36 6.89 -9.49
N PHE A 34 -0.19 6.53 -10.00
CA PHE A 34 0.85 5.77 -9.30
C PHE A 34 2.12 6.62 -9.17
N GLY A 35 2.38 7.15 -7.97
CA GLY A 35 3.53 8.03 -7.69
C GLY A 35 3.57 9.24 -8.61
N SER A 36 2.48 10.01 -8.65
CA SER A 36 2.25 11.15 -9.57
C SER A 36 2.17 10.83 -11.06
N VAL A 37 2.38 9.59 -11.47
CA VAL A 37 2.21 9.18 -12.88
C VAL A 37 0.78 8.72 -13.09
N LYS A 38 0.05 9.38 -14.00
CA LYS A 38 -1.30 8.93 -14.39
C LYS A 38 -1.24 7.54 -15.01
N VAL A 39 -2.16 6.67 -14.60
CA VAL A 39 -2.30 5.34 -15.19
C VAL A 39 -3.01 5.47 -16.54
N THR A 40 -2.44 4.90 -17.59
CA THR A 40 -2.96 4.93 -18.96
C THR A 40 -2.79 3.55 -19.60
N ARG A 41 -3.46 3.32 -20.73
CA ARG A 41 -3.29 2.08 -21.53
C ARG A 41 -1.83 1.85 -21.96
N ALA A 42 -1.02 2.90 -22.07
CA ALA A 42 0.36 2.80 -22.49
C ALA A 42 1.30 2.30 -21.37
N ASN A 43 1.00 2.60 -20.10
CA ASN A 43 1.86 2.25 -18.97
C ASN A 43 1.27 1.18 -18.03
N CYS A 44 0.03 0.77 -18.23
CA CYS A 44 -0.67 -0.14 -17.30
C CYS A 44 -0.04 -1.52 -17.17
N ASN A 45 0.76 -1.97 -18.14
CA ASN A 45 1.49 -3.23 -18.06
C ASN A 45 2.80 -3.15 -17.26
N ASN A 46 3.26 -1.94 -16.92
CA ASN A 46 4.45 -1.72 -16.10
C ASN A 46 4.50 -0.29 -15.53
N LEU A 47 3.79 -0.07 -14.42
CA LEU A 47 3.74 1.24 -13.76
C LEU A 47 5.05 1.59 -13.05
N VAL A 48 5.85 0.59 -12.67
CA VAL A 48 7.17 0.80 -12.05
C VAL A 48 8.13 1.49 -13.02
N ASP A 49 8.15 1.11 -14.30
CA ASP A 49 9.04 1.76 -15.27
C ASP A 49 8.59 3.18 -15.62
N ALA A 50 7.28 3.44 -15.66
CA ALA A 50 6.76 4.79 -15.82
C ALA A 50 7.12 5.68 -14.60
N PHE A 51 6.99 5.14 -13.39
CA PHE A 51 7.45 5.79 -12.15
C PHE A 51 8.95 6.10 -12.19
N LYS A 52 9.79 5.12 -12.55
CA LYS A 52 11.25 5.30 -12.69
C LYS A 52 11.58 6.41 -13.67
N THR A 53 10.94 6.41 -14.83
CA THR A 53 11.16 7.41 -15.88
C THR A 53 10.81 8.81 -15.38
N TYR A 54 9.63 8.98 -14.76
CA TYR A 54 9.21 10.25 -14.19
C TYR A 54 10.22 10.77 -13.15
N TYR A 55 10.63 9.92 -12.22
CA TYR A 55 11.51 10.33 -11.13
C TYR A 55 12.99 10.50 -11.52
N LYS A 56 13.44 9.83 -12.58
CA LYS A 56 14.74 10.10 -13.22
C LYS A 56 14.76 11.47 -13.88
N ASN A 57 13.69 11.84 -14.59
CA ASN A 57 13.58 13.13 -15.27
C ASN A 57 13.62 14.32 -14.30
N ILE A 58 13.12 14.15 -13.07
CA ILE A 58 13.21 15.18 -12.03
C ILE A 58 14.46 15.03 -11.14
N GLY A 59 15.33 14.05 -11.42
CA GLY A 59 16.65 13.93 -10.78
C GLY A 59 16.67 13.36 -9.36
N ILE A 60 15.61 12.68 -8.89
CA ILE A 60 15.55 12.14 -7.52
C ILE A 60 15.53 10.61 -7.43
N PHE A 61 15.38 9.90 -8.55
CA PHE A 61 15.32 8.44 -8.56
C PHE A 61 16.66 7.78 -8.24
N GLY A 62 16.63 6.69 -7.48
CA GLY A 62 17.77 5.80 -7.22
C GLY A 62 18.38 5.95 -5.82
N GLY A 63 17.87 6.88 -5.01
CA GLY A 63 18.35 7.12 -3.65
C GLY A 63 17.47 6.52 -2.55
N LEU A 64 17.82 6.87 -1.31
CA LEU A 64 17.10 6.46 -0.09
C LEU A 64 15.62 6.88 -0.10
N PHE A 65 15.29 7.99 -0.74
CA PHE A 65 13.96 8.59 -0.67
C PHE A 65 13.06 8.34 -1.89
N CYS A 66 13.62 7.83 -2.98
CA CYS A 66 12.88 7.51 -4.20
C CYS A 66 13.52 6.32 -4.93
N ASN A 67 12.88 5.16 -4.88
CA ASN A 67 13.26 3.96 -5.61
C ASN A 67 12.04 3.09 -5.87
N ALA A 68 12.13 2.20 -6.86
CA ALA A 68 11.06 1.26 -7.18
C ALA A 68 11.60 0.01 -7.85
N SER A 69 11.15 -1.15 -7.39
CA SER A 69 11.40 -2.46 -8.00
C SER A 69 10.17 -3.36 -7.93
N GLY A 70 10.27 -4.55 -8.53
CA GLY A 70 9.15 -5.48 -8.67
C GLY A 70 8.19 -5.05 -9.79
N THR A 71 6.99 -5.64 -9.78
CA THR A 71 6.00 -5.44 -10.83
C THR A 71 4.76 -4.77 -10.27
N VAL A 72 4.30 -3.71 -10.93
CA VAL A 72 2.99 -3.09 -10.68
C VAL A 72 2.26 -2.93 -12.00
N LYS A 73 1.06 -3.52 -12.10
CA LYS A 73 0.22 -3.50 -13.30
C LYS A 73 -1.19 -3.07 -12.96
N TYR A 74 -1.89 -2.47 -13.92
CA TYR A 74 -3.30 -2.13 -13.81
C TYR A 74 -4.11 -2.77 -14.93
N ASP A 75 -5.15 -3.49 -14.56
CA ASP A 75 -6.15 -4.00 -15.49
C ASP A 75 -7.42 -3.14 -15.42
N PHE A 76 -7.72 -2.48 -16.53
CA PHE A 76 -8.88 -1.61 -16.66
C PHE A 76 -10.21 -2.38 -16.69
N ALA A 77 -10.24 -3.61 -17.21
CA ALA A 77 -11.48 -4.37 -17.32
C ALA A 77 -12.00 -4.77 -15.93
N THR A 78 -11.07 -5.06 -15.02
CA THR A 78 -11.36 -5.52 -13.67
C THR A 78 -11.11 -4.47 -12.59
N HIS A 79 -10.70 -3.25 -12.96
CA HIS A 79 -10.26 -2.18 -12.06
C HIS A 79 -9.25 -2.65 -11.01
N THR A 80 -8.31 -3.50 -11.44
CA THR A 80 -7.39 -4.20 -10.53
C THR A 80 -5.96 -3.70 -10.71
N LEU A 81 -5.40 -3.11 -9.64
CA LEU A 81 -3.98 -2.85 -9.49
C LEU A 81 -3.29 -4.07 -8.87
N THR A 82 -2.42 -4.75 -9.61
CA THR A 82 -1.65 -5.89 -9.11
C THR A 82 -0.26 -5.43 -8.69
N LEU A 83 0.11 -5.73 -7.44
CA LEU A 83 1.47 -5.57 -6.89
C LEU A 83 2.06 -6.97 -6.74
N ASP A 84 3.15 -7.23 -7.45
CA ASP A 84 3.87 -8.50 -7.43
C ASP A 84 5.33 -8.26 -7.07
N ASN A 85 5.69 -8.64 -5.84
CA ASN A 85 6.99 -8.39 -5.21
C ASN A 85 7.46 -6.92 -5.38
N ALA A 86 6.50 -5.99 -5.34
CA ALA A 86 6.73 -4.58 -5.52
C ALA A 86 7.39 -3.97 -4.28
N ASN A 87 8.46 -3.20 -4.46
CA ASN A 87 9.09 -2.43 -3.40
C ASN A 87 9.21 -0.98 -3.86
N ILE A 88 8.37 -0.11 -3.30
CA ILE A 88 8.20 1.27 -3.74
C ILE A 88 8.55 2.20 -2.59
N THR A 89 9.51 3.09 -2.82
CA THR A 89 9.86 4.15 -1.88
C THR A 89 9.67 5.49 -2.55
N LEU A 90 8.86 6.35 -1.93
CA LEU A 90 8.73 7.77 -2.27
C LEU A 90 8.40 8.53 -0.99
N THR A 91 9.43 8.86 -0.24
CA THR A 91 9.32 9.51 1.09
C THR A 91 9.57 11.01 1.04
N THR A 92 10.13 11.51 -0.05
CA THR A 92 10.20 12.93 -0.38
C THR A 92 8.93 13.33 -1.12
N ASN A 93 8.36 14.48 -0.79
CA ASN A 93 7.22 15.02 -1.50
C ASN A 93 7.69 16.12 -2.48
N PRO A 94 7.93 15.81 -3.76
CA PRO A 94 8.30 16.83 -4.75
C PRO A 94 7.10 17.73 -5.17
N GLY A 95 6.02 17.79 -4.40
CA GLY A 95 4.87 18.66 -4.72
C GLY A 95 3.59 18.34 -3.95
N THR A 96 2.49 18.11 -4.69
CA THR A 96 1.13 17.86 -4.20
C THR A 96 0.77 16.38 -4.14
N VAL A 97 1.75 15.49 -3.90
CA VAL A 97 1.52 14.04 -3.96
C VAL A 97 0.59 13.60 -2.82
N ASN A 98 -0.67 13.31 -3.14
CA ASN A 98 -1.67 12.91 -2.15
C ASN A 98 -1.63 11.40 -1.83
N GLY A 99 -0.84 10.63 -2.57
CA GLY A 99 -0.42 9.30 -2.19
C GLY A 99 0.38 8.57 -3.27
N ILE A 100 0.90 7.38 -2.96
CA ILE A 100 1.53 6.50 -3.95
C ILE A 100 0.48 5.99 -4.92
N VAL A 101 -0.62 5.44 -4.40
CA VAL A 101 -1.79 5.06 -5.18
C VAL A 101 -2.88 6.07 -4.89
N PHE A 102 -3.16 6.94 -5.85
CA PHE A 102 -4.16 8.00 -5.73
C PHE A 102 -5.34 7.70 -6.65
N ASN A 103 -6.44 7.20 -6.07
CA ASN A 103 -7.72 7.05 -6.75
C ASN A 103 -8.51 8.35 -6.61
N SER A 104 -8.67 9.11 -7.69
CA SER A 104 -9.32 10.41 -7.68
C SER A 104 -10.84 10.34 -7.83
N ASP A 105 -11.36 9.35 -8.56
CA ASP A 105 -12.77 9.35 -8.98
C ASP A 105 -13.34 7.96 -9.28
N MET A 106 -12.60 6.85 -9.08
CA MET A 106 -13.13 5.50 -9.36
C MET A 106 -14.03 4.99 -8.23
N ASP A 107 -15.18 4.43 -8.63
CA ASP A 107 -16.13 3.77 -7.72
C ASP A 107 -15.51 2.58 -6.99
N VAL A 108 -14.66 1.79 -7.67
CA VAL A 108 -14.03 0.60 -7.09
C VAL A 108 -12.59 0.51 -7.57
N LEU A 109 -11.68 0.30 -6.61
CA LEU A 109 -10.29 -0.07 -6.87
C LEU A 109 -9.99 -1.39 -6.16
N LYS A 110 -9.67 -2.42 -6.93
CA LYS A 110 -9.14 -3.68 -6.40
C LYS A 110 -7.62 -3.65 -6.40
N VAL A 111 -7.00 -4.12 -5.33
CA VAL A 111 -5.55 -4.23 -5.16
C VAL A 111 -5.22 -5.69 -4.95
N ASN A 112 -4.67 -6.35 -5.96
CA ASN A 112 -4.26 -7.75 -5.89
C ASN A 112 -2.80 -7.86 -5.47
N LEU A 113 -2.53 -8.55 -4.36
CA LEU A 113 -1.20 -8.72 -3.80
C LEU A 113 -0.67 -10.10 -4.13
N ILE A 114 0.52 -10.14 -4.75
CA ILE A 114 1.29 -11.35 -5.04
C ILE A 114 2.68 -11.20 -4.39
N GLY A 115 3.17 -12.26 -3.76
CA GLY A 115 4.47 -12.23 -3.09
C GLY A 115 4.53 -11.26 -1.91
N TYR A 116 5.71 -10.68 -1.68
CA TYR A 116 5.96 -9.74 -0.59
C TYR A 116 6.10 -8.30 -1.11
N ASN A 117 5.14 -7.44 -0.78
CA ASN A 117 5.11 -6.06 -1.26
C ASN A 117 5.43 -5.07 -0.15
N VAL A 118 6.12 -3.99 -0.49
CA VAL A 118 6.52 -2.91 0.41
C VAL A 118 6.23 -1.56 -0.22
N ILE A 119 5.63 -0.67 0.56
CA ILE A 119 5.48 0.75 0.20
C ILE A 119 6.00 1.60 1.36
N ASN A 120 7.01 2.43 1.08
CA ASN A 120 7.51 3.46 1.97
C ASN A 120 7.10 4.83 1.42
N SER A 121 6.23 5.55 2.11
CA SER A 121 5.60 6.76 1.56
C SER A 121 5.76 7.98 2.46
N GLY A 122 5.93 9.16 1.86
CA GLY A 122 5.97 10.44 2.56
C GLY A 122 4.56 10.92 2.93
N THR A 123 3.62 10.73 2.02
CA THR A 123 2.17 10.95 2.18
C THR A 123 1.44 9.60 2.16
N ALA A 124 0.13 9.55 1.88
CA ALA A 124 -0.61 8.29 1.92
C ALA A 124 0.03 7.23 1.01
N ALA A 125 0.03 5.95 1.43
CA ALA A 125 0.32 4.86 0.50
C ALA A 125 -0.85 4.69 -0.47
N PHE A 126 -2.08 4.74 0.06
CA PHE A 126 -3.31 4.72 -0.71
C PHE A 126 -4.17 5.91 -0.31
N HIS A 127 -4.67 6.63 -1.30
CA HIS A 127 -5.64 7.70 -1.10
C HIS A 127 -6.85 7.43 -2.00
N GLN A 128 -8.02 7.46 -1.37
CA GLN A 128 -9.31 7.28 -2.02
C GLN A 128 -10.12 8.57 -1.93
N SER A 129 -10.53 9.09 -3.08
CA SER A 129 -11.48 10.19 -3.23
C SER A 129 -12.84 9.68 -3.74
N ARG A 130 -13.89 10.49 -3.55
CA ARG A 130 -15.24 10.19 -4.01
C ARG A 130 -15.37 10.42 -5.50
N ASN A 131 -16.09 9.51 -6.17
CA ASN A 131 -16.58 9.76 -7.51
C ASN A 131 -17.66 10.86 -7.50
N VAL A 132 -17.36 12.05 -8.01
CA VAL A 132 -18.34 13.15 -8.03
C VAL A 132 -19.42 12.96 -9.10
N HIS A 133 -19.14 12.18 -10.14
CA HIS A 133 -20.03 11.94 -11.27
C HIS A 133 -21.04 10.82 -11.02
N SER A 134 -20.60 9.70 -10.44
CA SER A 134 -21.49 8.56 -10.14
C SER A 134 -22.31 8.79 -8.86
N GLY A 135 -21.79 9.62 -7.96
CA GLY A 135 -22.33 9.87 -6.64
C GLY A 135 -22.23 8.70 -5.67
N LYS A 136 -21.64 7.56 -6.09
CA LYS A 136 -21.47 6.36 -5.27
C LYS A 136 -20.32 6.52 -4.28
N ASP A 137 -20.44 5.79 -3.18
CA ASP A 137 -19.36 5.65 -2.22
C ASP A 137 -18.23 4.81 -2.81
N PRO A 138 -16.99 5.31 -2.84
CA PRO A 138 -15.88 4.59 -3.42
C PRO A 138 -15.49 3.38 -2.56
N GLU A 139 -15.00 2.31 -3.18
CA GLU A 139 -14.55 1.09 -2.51
C GLU A 139 -13.09 0.75 -2.84
N LEU A 140 -12.30 0.40 -1.81
CA LEU A 140 -10.92 -0.07 -1.91
C LEU A 140 -10.81 -1.50 -1.37
N ILE A 141 -10.46 -2.45 -2.23
CA ILE A 141 -10.47 -3.88 -1.90
C ILE A 141 -9.06 -4.44 -2.02
N PHE A 142 -8.44 -4.81 -0.90
CA PHE A 142 -7.18 -5.58 -0.91
C PHE A 142 -7.50 -7.07 -1.03
N THR A 143 -6.85 -7.75 -1.97
CA THR A 143 -7.04 -9.19 -2.24
C THR A 143 -5.71 -9.87 -2.54
N GLY A 144 -5.75 -11.17 -2.82
CA GLY A 144 -4.60 -11.94 -3.27
C GLY A 144 -3.90 -12.71 -2.15
N THR A 145 -3.00 -13.60 -2.54
CA THR A 145 -2.29 -14.51 -1.64
C THR A 145 -1.01 -13.89 -1.04
N GLY A 146 -0.63 -12.71 -1.51
CA GLY A 146 0.54 -11.96 -1.06
C GLY A 146 0.27 -11.03 0.12
N THR A 147 1.35 -10.38 0.56
CA THR A 147 1.36 -9.45 1.69
C THR A 147 1.72 -8.05 1.23
N LEU A 148 1.30 -7.04 1.99
CA LEU A 148 1.72 -5.66 1.80
C LEU A 148 2.11 -5.01 3.13
N LYS A 149 3.35 -4.52 3.20
CA LYS A 149 3.85 -3.70 4.30
C LYS A 149 3.93 -2.24 3.87
N ILE A 150 3.21 -1.37 4.57
CA ILE A 150 3.22 0.06 4.39
C ILE A 150 3.95 0.72 5.57
N THR A 151 4.96 1.52 5.28
CA THR A 151 5.55 2.47 6.22
C THR A 151 5.32 3.88 5.68
N ASN A 152 4.36 4.56 6.28
CA ASN A 152 4.07 5.96 5.98
C ASN A 152 4.81 6.85 6.99
N LYS A 153 5.62 7.79 6.50
CA LYS A 153 6.23 8.83 7.33
C LYS A 153 5.14 9.73 7.93
N GLY A 154 4.17 10.10 7.11
CA GLY A 154 3.25 11.19 7.41
C GLY A 154 4.01 12.50 7.65
N THR A 155 3.27 13.54 7.98
CA THR A 155 3.82 14.78 8.54
C THR A 155 2.96 15.17 9.73
N LEU A 156 3.49 15.98 10.66
CA LEU A 156 2.70 16.48 11.80
C LEU A 156 1.47 17.29 11.35
N SER A 157 1.50 17.81 10.12
CA SER A 157 0.42 18.55 9.45
C SER A 157 -0.30 17.75 8.36
N SER A 158 0.04 16.46 8.18
CA SER A 158 -0.46 15.70 7.04
C SER A 158 -1.94 15.46 7.21
N LYS A 159 -2.69 15.84 6.17
CA LYS A 159 -4.12 15.61 6.09
C LYS A 159 -4.49 14.15 5.86
N TYR A 160 -3.52 13.25 5.66
CA TYR A 160 -3.78 11.88 5.21
C TYR A 160 -3.31 10.83 6.21
N ALA A 161 -4.08 9.75 6.32
CA ALA A 161 -3.65 8.52 6.98
C ALA A 161 -2.66 7.74 6.08
N GLY A 162 -1.99 6.73 6.64
CA GLY A 162 -1.17 5.80 5.86
C GLY A 162 -1.97 5.13 4.74
N ILE A 163 -3.19 4.70 5.05
CA ILE A 163 -4.26 4.45 4.07
C ILE A 163 -5.38 5.45 4.34
N ASN A 164 -5.52 6.43 3.45
CA ASN A 164 -6.50 7.50 3.57
C ASN A 164 -7.77 7.17 2.78
N LEU A 165 -8.88 7.05 3.49
CA LEU A 165 -10.18 6.69 2.95
C LEU A 165 -11.07 7.93 2.80
N TYR A 166 -12.05 7.85 1.90
CA TYR A 166 -13.12 8.84 1.84
C TYR A 166 -14.08 8.66 3.01
N ALA A 167 -14.70 9.75 3.50
CA ALA A 167 -15.52 9.73 4.72
C ALA A 167 -16.79 8.85 4.64
N ASP A 168 -17.27 8.56 3.43
CA ASP A 168 -18.36 7.59 3.20
C ASP A 168 -17.91 6.35 2.43
N GLY A 169 -16.59 6.19 2.22
CA GLY A 169 -16.04 5.11 1.42
C GLY A 169 -16.13 3.74 2.09
N LYS A 170 -15.60 2.74 1.40
CA LYS A 170 -15.50 1.38 1.90
C LYS A 170 -14.07 0.87 1.71
N MET A 171 -13.59 0.10 2.68
CA MET A 171 -12.35 -0.65 2.58
C MET A 171 -12.57 -2.10 3.01
N SER A 172 -12.06 -3.03 2.21
CA SER A 172 -12.19 -4.47 2.44
C SER A 172 -10.80 -5.12 2.41
N VAL A 173 -10.45 -5.88 3.45
CA VAL A 173 -9.17 -6.60 3.55
C VAL A 173 -9.42 -8.11 3.36
N GLN A 174 -9.08 -8.61 2.18
CA GLN A 174 -9.28 -9.99 1.72
C GLN A 174 -7.96 -10.58 1.17
N CYS A 175 -6.83 -10.18 1.74
CA CYS A 175 -5.49 -10.65 1.38
C CYS A 175 -4.84 -11.40 2.54
N LYS A 176 -3.73 -12.09 2.29
CA LYS A 176 -2.97 -12.81 3.33
C LYS A 176 -2.59 -11.90 4.50
N GLU A 177 -1.98 -10.75 4.22
CA GLU A 177 -1.62 -9.78 5.26
C GLU A 177 -1.51 -8.35 4.70
N LEU A 178 -2.10 -7.41 5.42
CA LEU A 178 -1.91 -5.97 5.23
C LEU A 178 -1.38 -5.36 6.54
N SER A 179 -0.16 -4.85 6.49
CA SER A 179 0.49 -4.19 7.62
C SER A 179 0.70 -2.72 7.33
N VAL A 180 0.15 -1.82 8.16
CA VAL A 180 0.23 -0.37 7.98
C VAL A 180 0.82 0.27 9.22
N THR A 181 1.94 0.95 9.07
CA THR A 181 2.53 1.80 10.10
C THR A 181 2.60 3.23 9.61
N SER A 182 1.93 4.16 10.30
CA SER A 182 2.13 5.60 10.12
C SER A 182 2.93 6.17 11.29
N ILE A 183 4.06 6.82 10.99
CA ILE A 183 4.98 7.36 12.00
C ILE A 183 4.37 8.58 12.70
N ASN A 184 3.74 9.49 11.94
CA ASN A 184 3.21 10.75 12.48
C ASN A 184 1.70 10.88 12.42
N GLY A 185 1.00 10.04 11.64
CA GLY A 185 -0.42 10.19 11.38
C GLY A 185 -1.27 9.03 11.88
N LEU A 186 -2.46 8.92 11.30
CA LEU A 186 -3.32 7.75 11.45
C LEU A 186 -2.76 6.58 10.61
N GLY A 187 -2.89 5.36 11.13
CA GLY A 187 -2.59 4.16 10.34
C GLY A 187 -3.59 4.05 9.18
N ILE A 188 -4.85 3.84 9.52
CA ILE A 188 -5.97 3.69 8.57
C ILE A 188 -7.14 4.57 9.02
N GLY A 189 -7.75 5.30 8.09
CA GLY A 189 -8.95 6.10 8.36
C GLY A 189 -9.21 7.21 7.34
N ALA A 190 -10.33 7.91 7.48
CA ALA A 190 -10.59 9.15 6.76
C ALA A 190 -9.96 10.31 7.53
N ASN A 191 -8.71 10.68 7.28
CA ASN A 191 -8.10 11.80 7.99
C ASN A 191 -8.54 13.15 7.41
N PHE A 192 -8.61 13.24 6.08
CA PHE A 192 -9.08 14.40 5.34
C PHE A 192 -10.60 14.34 5.14
N ASN A 193 -11.29 15.47 5.37
CA ASN A 193 -12.75 15.60 5.25
C ASN A 193 -13.55 14.58 6.06
N TYR A 194 -13.01 14.14 7.20
CA TYR A 194 -13.73 13.28 8.12
C TYR A 194 -15.04 13.91 8.60
N ALA A 195 -16.10 13.11 8.64
CA ALA A 195 -17.34 13.43 9.32
C ALA A 195 -17.74 12.27 10.23
N SER A 196 -18.04 12.54 11.49
CA SER A 196 -18.56 11.52 12.42
C SER A 196 -19.94 10.98 12.01
N SER A 197 -20.70 11.77 11.26
CA SER A 197 -21.96 11.37 10.60
C SER A 197 -21.75 10.65 9.27
N GLY A 198 -20.50 10.44 8.85
CA GLY A 198 -20.16 9.71 7.63
C GLY A 198 -20.49 8.22 7.72
N ARG A 199 -20.28 7.52 6.60
CA ARG A 199 -20.64 6.10 6.45
C ARG A 199 -19.43 5.18 6.21
N LEU A 200 -18.21 5.68 6.42
CA LEU A 200 -16.99 4.91 6.17
C LEU A 200 -17.03 3.54 6.86
N MET A 201 -16.85 2.49 6.07
CA MET A 201 -16.82 1.10 6.53
C MET A 201 -15.46 0.45 6.25
N LEU A 202 -14.87 -0.15 7.28
CA LEU A 202 -13.71 -1.03 7.15
C LEU A 202 -14.11 -2.48 7.50
N SER A 203 -13.82 -3.42 6.61
CA SER A 203 -14.10 -4.84 6.83
C SER A 203 -12.84 -5.72 6.68
N VAL A 204 -12.73 -6.75 7.51
CA VAL A 204 -11.63 -7.73 7.45
C VAL A 204 -12.21 -9.15 7.26
N GLY A 205 -11.81 -9.83 6.19
CA GLY A 205 -12.29 -11.17 5.85
C GLY A 205 -11.70 -12.28 6.73
N ASN A 206 -12.41 -13.42 6.85
CA ASN A 206 -12.12 -14.52 7.78
C ASN A 206 -10.68 -15.07 7.76
N SER A 207 -9.98 -14.97 6.63
CA SER A 207 -8.62 -15.51 6.46
C SER A 207 -7.55 -14.42 6.32
N SER A 208 -7.90 -13.17 6.62
CA SER A 208 -7.02 -12.03 6.44
C SER A 208 -6.36 -11.61 7.74
N VAL A 209 -5.13 -11.10 7.63
CA VAL A 209 -4.42 -10.44 8.73
C VAL A 209 -4.36 -8.94 8.45
N LEU A 210 -4.83 -8.13 9.40
CA LEU A 210 -4.69 -6.67 9.39
C LEU A 210 -3.87 -6.21 10.59
N ILE A 211 -2.75 -5.56 10.32
CA ILE A 211 -1.88 -4.95 11.33
C ILE A 211 -1.88 -3.45 11.08
N ALA A 212 -2.16 -2.65 12.11
CA ALA A 212 -2.22 -1.20 11.99
C ALA A 212 -1.56 -0.50 13.18
N LYS A 213 -0.79 0.55 12.90
CA LYS A 213 -0.17 1.42 13.90
C LYS A 213 -0.17 2.86 13.40
N GLY A 214 -0.51 3.80 14.27
CA GLY A 214 -0.48 5.22 13.94
C GLY A 214 -0.39 6.09 15.18
N LYS A 215 0.48 7.11 15.17
CA LYS A 215 0.67 8.04 16.30
C LYS A 215 -0.61 8.80 16.67
N ALA A 216 -1.47 9.09 15.70
CA ALA A 216 -2.77 9.73 15.92
C ALA A 216 -3.92 8.73 16.15
N GLY A 217 -3.64 7.43 16.07
CA GLY A 217 -4.62 6.35 16.09
C GLY A 217 -4.28 5.28 15.05
N SER A 218 -4.34 4.01 15.45
CA SER A 218 -4.02 2.88 14.57
C SER A 218 -5.10 2.65 13.53
N ILE A 219 -6.34 2.54 13.98
CA ILE A 219 -7.56 2.53 13.15
C ILE A 219 -8.54 3.49 13.83
N ALA A 220 -8.75 4.66 13.23
CA ALA A 220 -9.61 5.70 13.78
C ALA A 220 -10.20 6.56 12.66
N LYS A 221 -11.21 7.38 12.97
CA LYS A 221 -12.00 8.09 11.97
C LYS A 221 -12.61 7.11 10.95
N VAL A 222 -13.18 6.03 11.48
CA VAL A 222 -13.87 4.96 10.75
C VAL A 222 -15.24 4.78 11.41
N ASN A 223 -16.32 5.05 10.68
CA ASN A 223 -17.66 5.07 11.24
C ASN A 223 -18.16 3.66 11.60
N ASN A 224 -17.82 2.67 10.79
CA ASN A 224 -18.20 1.28 10.97
C ASN A 224 -17.00 0.34 10.76
N PHE A 225 -16.88 -0.67 11.62
CA PHE A 225 -15.89 -1.73 11.49
C PHE A 225 -16.57 -3.09 11.59
N SER A 226 -16.21 -4.01 10.70
CA SER A 226 -16.61 -5.41 10.78
C SER A 226 -15.41 -6.32 10.56
N MET A 227 -15.47 -7.50 11.16
CA MET A 227 -14.48 -8.54 10.96
C MET A 227 -15.19 -9.88 10.89
N GLY A 228 -14.62 -10.81 10.14
CA GLY A 228 -15.10 -12.17 10.06
C GLY A 228 -15.20 -12.85 11.44
N SER A 229 -16.15 -13.77 11.59
CA SER A 229 -16.43 -14.44 12.89
C SER A 229 -15.25 -15.27 13.41
N GLY A 230 -14.33 -15.67 12.54
CA GLY A 230 -13.09 -16.37 12.89
C GLY A 230 -11.93 -15.45 13.30
N LEU A 231 -12.14 -14.13 13.36
CA LEU A 231 -11.11 -13.15 13.72
C LEU A 231 -11.27 -12.64 15.15
N LYS A 232 -10.15 -12.17 15.72
CA LYS A 232 -10.14 -11.35 16.93
C LYS A 232 -9.03 -10.30 16.86
N PHE A 233 -9.12 -9.31 17.74
CA PHE A 233 -7.96 -8.48 18.05
C PHE A 233 -7.02 -9.22 19.00
N HIS A 234 -5.77 -9.42 18.58
CA HIS A 234 -4.71 -10.05 19.37
C HIS A 234 -3.88 -9.03 20.16
N LYS A 235 -3.73 -7.83 19.63
CA LYS A 235 -2.97 -6.74 20.26
C LYS A 235 -3.70 -5.40 20.14
N PRO A 236 -3.53 -4.52 21.15
CA PRO A 236 -3.29 -4.89 22.54
C PRO A 236 -4.43 -5.77 23.08
N ALA A 237 -4.22 -6.44 24.21
CA ALA A 237 -5.30 -7.18 24.87
C ALA A 237 -6.47 -6.24 25.20
N GLY A 238 -7.71 -6.70 24.94
CA GLY A 238 -8.91 -5.89 25.14
C GLY A 238 -9.20 -4.84 24.05
N ALA A 239 -8.38 -4.81 22.98
CA ALA A 239 -8.68 -4.00 21.81
C ALA A 239 -10.01 -4.39 21.19
N ARG A 240 -10.85 -3.40 20.91
CA ARG A 240 -12.14 -3.58 20.22
C ARG A 240 -12.55 -2.31 19.50
N PHE A 241 -13.39 -2.44 18.48
CA PHE A 241 -14.00 -1.28 17.85
C PHE A 241 -15.00 -0.61 18.80
N ASN A 242 -14.90 0.71 18.95
CA ASN A 242 -15.83 1.53 19.71
C ASN A 242 -16.55 2.47 18.73
N SER A 243 -17.83 2.21 18.48
CA SER A 243 -18.65 2.97 17.53
C SER A 243 -18.82 4.44 17.94
N SER A 244 -18.95 4.73 19.24
CA SER A 244 -19.04 6.11 19.75
C SER A 244 -17.74 6.91 19.59
N LYS A 245 -16.60 6.23 19.45
CA LYS A 245 -15.29 6.86 19.19
C LYS A 245 -14.87 6.77 17.72
N HIS A 246 -15.59 6.01 16.90
CA HIS A 246 -15.25 5.74 15.50
C HIS A 246 -13.81 5.24 15.33
N ALA A 247 -13.37 4.36 16.24
CA ALA A 247 -11.99 3.91 16.33
C ALA A 247 -11.85 2.56 17.05
N VAL A 248 -10.69 1.92 16.89
CA VAL A 248 -10.28 0.79 17.73
C VAL A 248 -9.67 1.33 19.03
N CYS A 249 -10.26 0.91 20.15
CA CYS A 249 -9.92 1.39 21.48
C CYS A 249 -9.47 0.28 22.42
N ASP A 250 -8.68 0.65 23.43
CA ASP A 250 -8.28 -0.20 24.55
C ASP A 250 -9.45 -0.45 25.49
N ALA A 251 -9.31 -1.37 26.46
CA ALA A 251 -10.36 -1.72 27.43
C ALA A 251 -11.00 -0.50 28.13
N ALA A 252 -10.24 0.57 28.38
CA ALA A 252 -10.73 1.80 29.02
C ALA A 252 -11.47 2.75 28.06
N GLY A 253 -11.48 2.45 26.75
CA GLY A 253 -12.14 3.24 25.72
C GLY A 253 -11.24 4.30 25.07
N ASN A 254 -9.93 4.29 25.35
CA ASN A 254 -8.97 5.19 24.71
C ASN A 254 -8.60 4.69 23.32
N VAL A 255 -8.48 5.60 22.36
CA VAL A 255 -8.04 5.27 20.99
C VAL A 255 -6.63 4.70 21.03
N ILE A 256 -6.43 3.51 20.47
CA ILE A 256 -5.12 2.87 20.46
C ILE A 256 -4.22 3.51 19.41
N THR A 257 -3.02 3.91 19.82
CA THR A 257 -1.94 4.40 18.94
C THR A 257 -0.80 3.40 18.76
N ALA A 258 -0.79 2.34 19.59
CA ALA A 258 0.10 1.20 19.48
C ALA A 258 -0.33 0.22 18.39
N GLU A 259 0.48 -0.81 18.13
CA GLU A 259 0.15 -1.84 17.14
C GLU A 259 -1.17 -2.56 17.50
N VAL A 260 -2.12 -2.54 16.57
CA VAL A 260 -3.34 -3.32 16.57
C VAL A 260 -3.17 -4.48 15.60
N VAL A 261 -3.53 -5.69 16.03
CA VAL A 261 -3.51 -6.88 15.17
C VAL A 261 -4.90 -7.50 15.17
N CYS A 262 -5.58 -7.49 14.02
CA CYS A 262 -6.82 -8.21 13.77
C CYS A 262 -6.50 -9.40 12.85
N ALA A 263 -6.68 -10.62 13.35
CA ALA A 263 -6.24 -11.83 12.65
C ALA A 263 -7.06 -13.06 13.09
N PRO A 264 -6.97 -14.19 12.37
CA PRO A 264 -7.63 -15.44 12.78
C PRO A 264 -7.28 -15.84 14.21
N TYR A 265 -8.18 -16.55 14.89
CA TYR A 265 -7.96 -16.98 16.29
C TYR A 265 -6.63 -17.71 16.51
N GLY A 266 -6.27 -18.60 15.57
CA GLY A 266 -5.01 -19.36 15.58
C GLY A 266 -3.84 -18.66 14.89
N TRP A 267 -3.94 -17.37 14.59
CA TRP A 267 -2.84 -16.63 13.98
C TRP A 267 -1.61 -16.63 14.89
N VAL A 268 -0.47 -16.98 14.29
CA VAL A 268 0.85 -16.91 14.90
C VAL A 268 1.64 -15.85 14.13
N PRO A 269 2.30 -14.89 14.80
CA PRO A 269 3.14 -13.92 14.12
C PRO A 269 4.17 -14.63 13.25
N THR A 270 4.33 -14.22 12.00
CA THR A 270 5.29 -14.83 11.06
C THR A 270 6.69 -14.22 11.17
N GLY A 271 6.90 -13.28 12.11
CA GLY A 271 8.21 -12.70 12.42
C GLY A 271 9.08 -13.66 13.24
N ILE A 272 10.41 -13.47 13.17
CA ILE A 272 11.41 -14.23 13.94
C ILE A 272 11.12 -14.26 15.45
N GLU A 273 10.35 -13.29 15.96
CA GLU A 273 9.88 -13.25 17.36
C GLU A 273 9.01 -14.47 17.76
N ALA A 274 8.39 -15.18 16.82
CA ALA A 274 7.52 -16.31 17.10
C ALA A 274 8.17 -17.69 16.98
N VAL A 275 9.45 -17.77 16.56
CA VAL A 275 10.16 -19.04 16.59
C VAL A 275 10.61 -19.29 18.04
N LYS A 276 9.83 -20.07 18.80
CA LYS A 276 10.40 -20.85 19.89
C LYS A 276 11.37 -21.84 19.23
N VAL A 277 12.63 -21.44 19.11
CA VAL A 277 13.65 -22.33 18.58
C VAL A 277 13.87 -23.39 19.66
N ASP A 278 13.28 -24.57 19.46
CA ASP A 278 13.73 -25.76 20.16
C ASP A 278 15.03 -26.21 19.47
N VAL A 279 16.11 -25.48 19.73
CA VAL A 279 17.44 -25.84 19.24
C VAL A 279 17.82 -27.12 19.98
N SER A 280 17.95 -28.24 19.27
CA SER A 280 18.55 -29.45 19.87
C SER A 280 19.86 -29.05 20.53
N GLN A 281 20.19 -29.66 21.68
CA GLN A 281 21.38 -29.27 22.45
C GLN A 281 22.66 -29.25 21.58
N ASP A 282 22.70 -30.08 20.55
CA ASP A 282 23.80 -30.26 19.61
C ASP A 282 23.95 -29.13 18.58
N LYS A 283 22.99 -28.20 18.49
CA LYS A 283 23.01 -27.06 17.54
C LYS A 283 23.08 -25.69 18.21
N ARG A 284 23.20 -25.65 19.55
CA ARG A 284 23.40 -24.40 20.31
C ARG A 284 24.81 -23.86 20.05
N GLY A 285 24.93 -22.54 19.93
CA GLY A 285 26.17 -21.87 19.53
C GLY A 285 25.94 -20.51 18.89
N ILE A 286 27.05 -19.82 18.60
CA ILE A 286 27.05 -18.53 17.93
C ILE A 286 27.45 -18.78 16.47
N TYR A 287 26.71 -18.20 15.54
CA TYR A 287 26.98 -18.34 14.11
C TYR A 287 27.03 -16.97 13.43
N THR A 288 27.77 -16.87 12.32
CA THR A 288 27.66 -15.75 11.40
C THR A 288 26.34 -15.81 10.62
N LEU A 289 26.02 -14.75 9.87
CA LEU A 289 24.85 -14.76 8.97
C LEU A 289 25.00 -15.76 7.82
N GLU A 290 26.22 -16.14 7.47
CA GLU A 290 26.52 -17.19 6.50
C GLU A 290 26.45 -18.62 7.10
N GLY A 291 26.18 -18.75 8.40
CA GLY A 291 26.04 -20.04 9.08
C GLY A 291 27.35 -20.65 9.57
N VAL A 292 28.44 -19.87 9.65
CA VAL A 292 29.73 -20.34 10.19
C VAL A 292 29.66 -20.36 11.72
N HIS A 293 29.94 -21.51 12.34
CA HIS A 293 30.01 -21.64 13.81
C HIS A 293 31.23 -20.89 14.37
N LEU A 294 30.99 -20.07 15.39
CA LEU A 294 32.00 -19.28 16.09
C LEU A 294 32.20 -19.84 17.50
N ASN A 295 33.45 -20.13 17.85
CA ASN A 295 33.83 -20.54 19.20
C ASN A 295 34.02 -19.32 20.10
N GLY A 296 33.55 -19.39 21.35
CA GLY A 296 33.70 -18.34 22.36
C GLY A 296 32.36 -17.74 22.82
N GLU A 297 32.43 -16.65 23.58
CA GLU A 297 31.24 -15.92 24.03
C GLU A 297 30.96 -14.71 23.14
N LEU A 298 29.68 -14.35 23.01
CA LEU A 298 29.27 -13.19 22.22
C LEU A 298 30.02 -11.91 22.66
N LYS A 299 30.31 -11.75 23.96
CA LYS A 299 31.02 -10.60 24.54
C LYS A 299 32.46 -10.41 24.02
N ASP A 300 33.04 -11.41 23.38
CA ASP A 300 34.41 -11.37 22.85
C ASP A 300 34.47 -11.12 21.34
N LEU A 301 33.33 -11.19 20.64
CA LEU A 301 33.26 -10.98 19.18
C LEU A 301 33.28 -9.48 18.78
N PRO A 302 33.71 -9.11 17.57
CA PRO A 302 33.55 -7.73 17.08
C PRO A 302 32.09 -7.24 17.06
N HIS A 303 31.88 -5.93 16.90
CA HIS A 303 30.53 -5.43 16.61
C HIS A 303 30.01 -6.02 15.30
N GLY A 304 28.76 -6.47 15.30
CA GLY A 304 28.25 -7.26 14.19
C GLY A 304 26.90 -7.90 14.46
N ILE A 305 26.42 -8.63 13.45
CA ILE A 305 25.17 -9.39 13.53
C ILE A 305 25.52 -10.87 13.62
N TYR A 306 25.02 -11.53 14.65
CA TYR A 306 25.25 -12.93 14.95
C TYR A 306 23.94 -13.68 15.08
N ILE A 307 23.96 -15.00 14.89
CA ILE A 307 22.88 -15.90 15.27
C ILE A 307 23.33 -16.64 16.53
N VAL A 308 22.77 -16.31 17.69
CA VAL A 308 23.08 -16.93 18.98
C VAL A 308 21.91 -17.82 19.36
N ASP A 309 22.14 -19.14 19.43
CA ASP A 309 21.11 -20.14 19.72
C ASP A 309 19.85 -19.96 18.88
N GLY A 310 20.04 -19.74 17.58
CA GLY A 310 18.95 -19.55 16.61
C GLY A 310 18.30 -18.16 16.63
N ARG A 311 18.80 -17.20 17.43
CA ARG A 311 18.29 -15.82 17.48
C ARG A 311 19.28 -14.83 16.89
N LYS A 312 18.79 -13.94 16.03
CA LYS A 312 19.60 -12.81 15.55
C LYS A 312 19.89 -11.86 16.72
N VAL A 313 21.17 -11.61 16.99
CA VAL A 313 21.65 -10.67 18.00
C VAL A 313 22.55 -9.65 17.31
N VAL A 314 22.38 -8.37 17.64
CA VAL A 314 23.26 -7.29 17.20
C VAL A 314 24.13 -6.93 18.39
N LYS A 315 25.46 -6.99 18.20
CA LYS A 315 26.45 -6.59 19.19
C LYS A 315 27.07 -5.26 18.82
#